data_AF-A0A4Y8CGH9-F1
#
_entry.id   AF-A0A4Y8CGH9-F1
#
_cell.length_a   1.000
_cell.length_b   1.000
_cell.length_c   1.000
_cell.angle_alpha   90.00
_cell.angle_beta   90.00
_cell.angle_gamma   90.00
#
_symmetry.space_group_name_H-M   'P 1'
#
loop_
_entity.id
_entity.type
_entity.pdbx_description
1 polymer ?
#
loop_
_entity_poly.entity_id
_entity_poly.type
_entity_poly.pdbx_seq_one_letter_code
_entity_poly.pdbx_strand_id
1 'polypeptide(L)'
;GPYHSISDGSIILAQKKELKIRILNYEANRFWEFKSWDKMILPKPFSKITYSLSEPLDILSLDKEKAKEFLMEQFDKISLADQFKE
;
A
#
# COMPACT_ATOMS: atom_id res chain seq x y z
N GLY A 1 -6.41 4.48 -2.30
CA GLY A 1 -6.81 5.78 -1.73
C GLY A 1 -6.34 6.90 -2.65
N PRO A 2 -6.55 8.17 -2.28
CA PRO A 2 -5.81 9.29 -2.87
C PRO A 2 -4.30 9.02 -2.77
N TYR A 3 -3.53 9.51 -3.73
CA TYR A 3 -2.09 9.32 -3.79
C TYR A 3 -1.42 9.63 -2.43
N HIS A 4 -0.60 8.70 -1.91
CA HIS A 4 0.07 8.76 -0.59
C HIS A 4 -0.85 8.91 0.63
N SER A 5 -2.09 8.43 0.56
CA SER A 5 -2.97 8.42 1.73
C SER A 5 -3.83 7.17 1.83
N ILE A 6 -3.96 6.68 3.06
CA ILE A 6 -4.89 5.61 3.39
C ILE A 6 -6.28 6.21 3.60
N SER A 7 -7.28 5.65 2.91
CA SER A 7 -8.66 6.10 3.03
C SER A 7 -9.31 5.59 4.31
N ASP A 8 -9.96 6.50 5.04
CA ASP A 8 -10.71 6.20 6.27
C ASP A 8 -11.76 5.09 6.07
N GLY A 9 -12.40 5.05 4.90
CA GLY A 9 -13.41 4.04 4.58
C GLY A 9 -12.90 2.61 4.68
N SER A 10 -11.63 2.36 4.32
CA SER A 10 -11.02 1.03 4.39
C SER A 10 -10.87 0.58 5.84
N ILE A 11 -10.42 1.49 6.70
CA ILE A 11 -10.21 1.26 8.14
C ILE A 11 -11.56 1.00 8.81
N ILE A 12 -12.54 1.88 8.56
CA ILE A 12 -13.89 1.79 9.14
C ILE A 12 -14.57 0.48 8.71
N LEU A 13 -14.44 0.10 7.43
CA LEU A 13 -15.04 -1.14 6.93
C LEU A 13 -14.43 -2.38 7.58
N ALA A 14 -13.10 -2.42 7.70
CA ALA A 14 -12.40 -3.52 8.34
C ALA A 14 -12.80 -3.65 9.82
N GLN A 15 -12.83 -2.54 10.57
CA GLN A 15 -13.22 -2.54 11.98
C GLN A 15 -14.68 -2.97 12.17
N LYS A 16 -15.62 -2.44 11.36
CA LYS A 16 -17.04 -2.82 11.43
C LYS A 16 -17.32 -4.28 11.06
N LYS A 17 -16.41 -4.92 10.33
CA LYS A 17 -16.54 -6.31 9.89
C LYS A 17 -15.62 -7.25 10.66
N GLU A 18 -14.89 -6.74 11.65
CA GLU A 18 -13.92 -7.50 12.43
C GLU A 18 -12.89 -8.21 11.53
N LEU A 19 -12.44 -7.52 10.47
CA LEU A 19 -11.51 -8.03 9.48
C LEU A 19 -10.10 -7.45 9.66
N LYS A 20 -9.11 -8.25 9.26
CA LYS A 20 -7.71 -7.81 9.13
C LYS A 20 -7.47 -7.18 7.77
N ILE A 21 -6.54 -6.24 7.71
CA ILE A 21 -6.12 -5.57 6.46
C ILE A 21 -4.80 -6.19 5.97
N ARG A 22 -4.65 -6.37 4.67
CA ARG A 22 -3.35 -6.66 4.05
C ARG A 22 -2.91 -5.48 3.21
N ILE A 23 -1.62 -5.20 3.24
CA ILE A 23 -0.98 -4.20 2.39
C ILE A 23 -0.48 -4.92 1.14
N LEU A 24 -0.84 -4.36 -0.02
CA LEU A 24 -0.33 -4.77 -1.32
C LEU A 24 0.56 -3.67 -1.82
N ASN A 25 1.79 -4.03 -2.21
CA ASN A 25 2.71 -3.10 -2.86
C ASN A 25 3.18 -3.67 -4.21
N TYR A 26 3.44 -2.75 -5.13
CA TYR A 26 3.82 -3.06 -6.49
C TYR A 26 4.83 -2.06 -7.01
N GLU A 27 6.03 -2.55 -7.33
CA GLU A 27 7.14 -1.76 -7.85
C GLU A 27 7.61 -2.32 -9.20
N ALA A 28 8.13 -1.46 -10.06
CA ALA A 28 8.73 -1.85 -11.33
C ALA A 28 10.07 -1.14 -11.53
N ASN A 29 11.08 -1.84 -12.05
CA ASN A 29 12.38 -1.21 -12.31
C ASN A 29 12.37 -0.26 -13.52
N ARG A 30 11.41 -0.45 -14.44
CA ARG A 30 11.20 0.39 -15.62
C ARG A 30 9.71 0.47 -15.90
N PHE A 31 9.17 1.67 -15.88
CA PHE A 31 7.74 1.91 -16.08
C PHE A 31 7.47 3.21 -16.84
N TRP A 32 6.26 3.33 -17.35
CA TRP A 32 5.65 4.60 -17.69
C TRP A 32 4.79 5.05 -16.52
N GLU A 33 4.98 6.30 -16.08
CA GLU A 33 4.07 6.95 -15.12
C GLU A 33 2.99 7.72 -15.90
N PHE A 34 1.73 7.49 -15.57
CA PHE A 34 0.62 8.23 -16.17
C PHE A 34 0.50 9.60 -15.51
N LYS A 35 0.12 10.63 -16.30
CA LYS A 35 -0.23 11.96 -15.80
C LYS A 35 -1.66 12.00 -15.22
N SER A 36 -2.01 11.00 -14.43
CA SER A 36 -3.29 10.88 -13.73
C SER A 36 -3.16 11.34 -12.28
N TRP A 37 -4.31 11.57 -11.63
CA TRP A 37 -4.37 12.02 -10.24
C TRP A 37 -3.80 10.98 -9.24
N ASP A 38 -3.73 9.72 -9.64
CA ASP A 38 -3.25 8.58 -8.85
C ASP A 38 -1.81 8.17 -9.17
N LYS A 39 -1.17 8.80 -10.17
CA LYS A 39 0.21 8.50 -10.59
C LYS A 39 0.45 7.02 -10.87
N MET A 40 -0.53 6.34 -11.47
CA MET A 40 -0.40 4.92 -11.81
C MET A 40 0.87 4.68 -12.63
N ILE A 41 1.52 3.54 -12.40
CA ILE A 41 2.67 3.10 -13.19
C ILE A 41 2.29 1.88 -14.03
N LEU A 42 2.74 1.84 -15.28
CA LEU A 42 2.66 0.64 -16.14
C LEU A 42 4.07 0.14 -16.44
N PRO A 43 4.42 -1.10 -16.04
CA PRO A 43 5.71 -1.69 -16.34
C PRO A 43 5.94 -1.72 -17.86
N LYS A 44 7.15 -1.32 -18.29
CA LYS A 44 7.55 -1.46 -19.69
C LYS A 44 7.76 -2.95 -20.02
N PRO A 45 7.65 -3.37 -21.29
CA PRO A 45 7.98 -4.74 -21.68
C PRO A 45 9.35 -5.17 -21.16
N PHE A 46 9.43 -6.39 -20.62
CA PHE A 46 10.64 -6.98 -20.04
C PHE A 46 11.21 -6.20 -18.84
N SER A 47 10.39 -5.43 -18.12
CA SER A 47 10.77 -4.93 -16.79
C SER A 47 10.74 -6.07 -15.76
N LYS A 48 11.45 -5.85 -14.66
CA LYS A 48 11.29 -6.65 -13.45
C LYS A 48 10.29 -5.94 -12.56
N ILE A 49 9.40 -6.72 -11.94
CA ILE A 49 8.46 -6.22 -10.96
C ILE A 49 8.71 -6.88 -9.61
N THR A 50 8.50 -6.12 -8.55
CA THR A 50 8.36 -6.65 -7.20
C THR A 50 6.89 -6.50 -6.82
N TYR A 51 6.25 -7.61 -6.47
CA TYR A 51 4.88 -7.62 -6.00
C TYR A 51 4.86 -8.28 -4.62
N SER A 52 4.39 -7.55 -3.63
CA SER A 52 4.35 -8.00 -2.25
C SER A 52 2.95 -7.89 -1.68
N LEU A 53 2.64 -8.85 -0.81
CA LEU A 53 1.43 -8.87 -0.03
C LEU A 53 1.82 -9.13 1.43
N SER A 54 1.50 -8.19 2.31
CA SER A 54 1.83 -8.30 3.72
C SER A 54 1.08 -9.44 4.39
N GLU A 55 1.58 -9.82 5.56
CA GLU A 55 0.79 -10.57 6.52
C GLU A 55 -0.49 -9.80 6.93
N PRO A 56 -1.55 -10.49 7.38
CA PRO A 56 -2.76 -9.83 7.88
C PRO A 56 -2.45 -8.94 9.09
N LEU A 57 -2.73 -7.65 8.95
CA LEU A 57 -2.58 -6.64 9.98
C LEU A 57 -3.90 -6.46 10.73
N ASP A 58 -3.83 -6.59 12.04
CA ASP A 58 -4.97 -6.36 12.93
C ASP A 58 -5.00 -4.90 13.36
N ILE A 59 -6.17 -4.27 13.22
CA ILE A 59 -6.41 -2.87 13.57
C ILE A 59 -7.64 -2.69 14.48
N LEU A 60 -8.20 -3.79 15.01
CA LEU A 60 -9.47 -3.76 15.74
C LEU A 60 -9.38 -3.02 17.06
N SER A 61 -8.22 -3.06 17.72
CA SER A 61 -7.97 -2.37 19.00
C SER A 61 -7.49 -0.93 18.85
N LEU A 62 -7.29 -0.45 17.62
CA LEU A 62 -6.74 0.87 17.34
C LEU A 62 -7.85 1.88 17.06
N ASP A 63 -7.67 3.12 17.52
CA ASP A 63 -8.49 4.21 17.02
C ASP A 63 -8.16 4.50 15.54
N LYS A 64 -9.04 5.21 14.84
CA LYS A 64 -8.94 5.41 13.39
C LYS A 64 -7.62 6.10 12.99
N GLU A 65 -7.16 7.08 13.77
CA GLU A 65 -5.94 7.83 13.44
C GLU A 65 -4.69 6.97 13.67
N LYS A 66 -4.59 6.28 14.81
CA LYS A 66 -3.49 5.34 15.07
C LYS A 66 -3.48 4.16 14.12
N ALA A 67 -4.64 3.66 13.72
CA ALA A 67 -4.74 2.61 12.70
C ALA A 67 -4.16 3.10 11.37
N LYS A 68 -4.42 4.35 11.00
CA LYS A 68 -3.89 4.97 9.79
C LYS A 68 -2.37 5.14 9.85
N GLU A 69 -1.86 5.68 10.95
CA GLU A 69 -0.41 5.81 11.19
C GLU A 69 0.29 4.46 11.14
N PHE A 70 -0.23 3.47 11.88
CA PHE A 70 0.30 2.11 11.90
C PHE A 70 0.37 1.49 10.50
N LEU A 71 -0.72 1.56 9.73
CA LEU A 71 -0.76 1.02 8.38
C LEU A 71 0.22 1.76 7.44
N MET A 72 0.39 3.07 7.62
CA MET A 72 1.33 3.86 6.83
C MET A 72 2.78 3.46 7.12
N GLU A 73 3.15 3.27 8.39
CA GLU A 73 4.47 2.77 8.77
C GLU A 73 4.75 1.38 8.21
N GLN A 74 3.76 0.48 8.20
CA GLN A 74 3.92 -0.84 7.61
C GLN A 74 4.06 -0.77 6.08
N PHE A 75 3.32 0.13 5.44
CA PHE A 75 3.44 0.36 4.00
C PHE A 75 4.84 0.87 3.63
N ASP A 76 5.37 1.84 4.38
CA ASP A 76 6.70 2.41 4.12
C ASP A 76 7.80 1.36 4.25
N LYS A 77 7.71 0.47 5.26
CA LYS A 77 8.64 -0.66 5.42
C LYS A 77 8.61 -1.60 4.23
N ILE A 78 7.42 -1.92 3.73
CA ILE A 78 7.23 -2.82 2.58
C ILE A 78 7.75 -2.14 1.31
N SER A 79 7.39 -0.88 1.05
CA SER A 79 7.87 -0.13 -0.11
C SER A 79 9.40 -0.04 -0.12
N LEU A 80 10.03 0.26 1.03
CA LEU A 80 11.49 0.30 1.13
C LEU A 80 12.16 -1.06 0.88
N ALA A 81 11.51 -2.16 1.28
CA ALA A 81 12.01 -3.51 1.01
C ALA A 81 11.87 -3.92 -0.46
N ASP A 82 10.83 -3.43 -1.14
CA ASP A 82 10.49 -3.81 -2.52
C ASP A 82 11.21 -2.96 -3.57
N GLN A 83 11.73 -1.80 -3.19
CA GLN A 83 12.44 -0.88 -4.07
C GLN A 83 13.62 -1.54 -4.78
N PHE A 84 13.71 -1.29 -6.08
CA PHE A 84 14.90 -1.67 -6.86
C PHE A 84 16.06 -0.78 -6.43
N LYS A 85 17.13 -1.39 -5.90
CA LYS A 85 18.40 -0.69 -5.69
C LYS A 85 19.04 -0.40 -7.06
N GLU A 86 19.54 0.83 -7.21
CA GLU A 86 20.37 1.22 -8.37
C GLU A 86 21.62 0.36 -8.51
#